data_AF-A8I6H7-F1
#
_entry.id   AF-A8I6H7-F1
#
_cell.length_a   1.000
_cell.length_b   1.000
_cell.length_c   1.000
_cell.angle_alpha   90.00
_cell.angle_beta   90.00
_cell.angle_gamma   90.00
#
_symmetry.space_group_name_H-M   'P 1'
#
loop_
_entity.id
_entity.type
_entity.pdbx_description
1 polymer ?
#
loop_
_entity_poly.entity_id
_entity_poly.type
_entity_poly.pdbx_seq_one_letter_code
_entity_poly.pdbx_strand_id
1 'polypeptide(L)'
;MALATAGKEGGHDAVREHLETLFLGQQNAHLLDDVIVGFVNTNEFKQRRYTVQELMTCAPSWGRPKHFKFVHAEIPYLATVDFWEGSQVDFVVIRLPNNGFTYRNLPCNLPCIMSTAPGAAPLRAHAHSGRHEEEEIHRHRHDGWVELDGTLLMEFFPGLAKSLGANFTSILFFYNYKHQRIDMQLFTDDSCAPGLMLTFELGYPYVDDQCQRRPLRRL
;
A
#
# COMPACT_ATOMS: atom_id res chain seq x y z
N MET A 1 42.39 -13.64 11.86
CA MET A 1 41.27 -14.37 11.25
C MET A 1 40.32 -13.34 10.69
N ALA A 2 40.20 -13.25 9.37
CA ALA A 2 39.24 -12.39 8.70
C ALA A 2 38.11 -13.29 8.17
N LEU A 3 36.89 -13.08 8.64
CA LEU A 3 35.71 -13.68 8.04
C LEU A 3 35.28 -12.81 6.87
N ALA A 4 35.32 -13.38 5.67
CA ALA A 4 34.76 -12.81 4.47
C ALA A 4 33.23 -12.94 4.52
N THR A 5 32.53 -11.81 4.51
CA THR A 5 31.11 -11.71 4.20
C THR A 5 30.93 -11.90 2.69
N ALA A 6 30.46 -13.07 2.28
CA ALA A 6 30.03 -13.32 0.91
C ALA A 6 28.62 -12.74 0.70
N GLY A 7 28.50 -11.86 -0.28
CA GLY A 7 27.30 -11.05 -0.55
C GLY A 7 26.06 -11.86 -0.88
N LYS A 8 24.94 -11.46 -0.26
CA LYS A 8 23.56 -11.87 -0.58
C LYS A 8 22.90 -10.75 -1.41
N GLU A 9 23.58 -10.26 -2.45
CA GLU A 9 23.15 -9.08 -3.23
C GLU A 9 22.09 -9.39 -4.30
N GLY A 10 21.87 -10.67 -4.66
CA GLY A 10 20.98 -11.03 -5.79
C GLY A 10 19.47 -11.08 -5.49
N GLY A 11 19.04 -11.06 -4.22
CA GLY A 11 17.62 -11.19 -3.86
C GLY A 11 16.84 -9.87 -3.87
N HIS A 12 17.49 -8.79 -3.42
CA HIS A 12 16.88 -7.46 -3.37
C HIS A 12 16.57 -6.91 -4.75
N ASP A 13 17.43 -7.18 -5.73
CA ASP A 13 17.26 -6.68 -7.10
C ASP A 13 16.04 -7.31 -7.80
N ALA A 14 15.77 -8.59 -7.59
CA ALA A 14 14.62 -9.27 -8.19
C ALA A 14 13.28 -8.83 -7.55
N VAL A 15 13.25 -8.61 -6.23
CA VAL A 15 12.07 -8.07 -5.54
C VAL A 15 11.84 -6.62 -5.93
N ARG A 16 12.90 -5.81 -6.02
CA ARG A 16 12.84 -4.44 -6.54
C ARG A 16 12.32 -4.40 -7.97
N GLU A 17 12.85 -5.22 -8.87
CA GLU A 17 12.39 -5.32 -10.26
C GLU A 17 10.91 -5.77 -10.35
N HIS A 18 10.49 -6.69 -9.47
CA HIS A 18 9.08 -7.11 -9.39
C HIS A 18 8.17 -5.99 -8.89
N LEU A 19 8.59 -5.25 -7.87
CA LEU A 19 7.86 -4.09 -7.34
C LEU A 19 7.85 -2.96 -8.37
N GLU A 20 8.96 -2.66 -9.01
CA GLU A 20 9.01 -1.72 -10.14
C GLU A 20 8.09 -2.16 -11.27
N THR A 21 7.98 -3.45 -11.56
CA THR A 21 7.04 -3.97 -12.56
C THR A 21 5.59 -3.84 -12.10
N LEU A 22 5.30 -4.14 -10.83
CA LEU A 22 3.98 -3.97 -10.21
C LEU A 22 3.55 -2.51 -10.26
N PHE A 23 4.42 -1.60 -9.81
CA PHE A 23 4.21 -0.17 -9.86
C PHE A 23 4.47 0.44 -11.25
N LEU A 24 4.73 -0.35 -12.31
CA LEU A 24 5.06 0.11 -13.67
C LEU A 24 6.17 1.20 -13.71
N GLY A 25 7.08 1.20 -12.73
CA GLY A 25 8.15 2.17 -12.50
C GLY A 25 7.89 3.11 -11.31
N GLN A 26 8.93 3.87 -10.91
CA GLN A 26 8.84 4.87 -9.83
C GLN A 26 7.65 5.85 -9.98
N GLN A 27 7.17 6.07 -11.20
CA GLN A 27 6.10 7.04 -11.48
C GLN A 27 4.79 6.74 -10.74
N ASN A 28 4.31 5.49 -10.67
CA ASN A 28 3.04 5.24 -9.99
C ASN A 28 3.16 5.28 -8.47
N ALA A 29 4.31 4.91 -7.92
CA ALA A 29 4.53 5.05 -6.48
C ALA A 29 4.56 6.52 -6.06
N HIS A 30 5.20 7.39 -6.86
CA HIS A 30 5.12 8.84 -6.67
C HIS A 30 3.69 9.37 -6.75
N LEU A 31 2.87 8.89 -7.69
CA LEU A 31 1.46 9.28 -7.77
C LEU A 31 0.67 8.86 -6.53
N LEU A 32 0.94 7.67 -5.97
CA LEU A 32 0.29 7.22 -4.74
C LEU A 32 0.70 8.04 -3.53
N ASP A 33 1.99 8.34 -3.45
CA ASP A 33 2.55 9.22 -2.45
C ASP A 33 1.91 10.62 -2.51
N ASP A 34 1.74 11.17 -3.71
CA ASP A 34 1.07 12.44 -3.94
C ASP A 34 -0.41 12.41 -3.56
N VAL A 35 -1.11 11.28 -3.74
CA VAL A 35 -2.50 11.10 -3.26
C VAL A 35 -2.55 11.16 -1.73
N ILE A 36 -1.61 10.51 -1.03
CA ILE A 36 -1.52 10.58 0.44
C ILE A 36 -1.28 12.01 0.89
N VAL A 37 -0.29 12.69 0.28
CA VAL A 37 0.06 14.08 0.59
C VAL A 37 -1.13 14.99 0.33
N GLY A 38 -1.84 14.79 -0.79
CA GLY A 38 -3.06 15.50 -1.13
C GLY A 38 -4.12 15.34 -0.04
N PHE A 39 -4.40 14.11 0.39
CA PHE A 39 -5.34 13.85 1.48
C PHE A 39 -4.91 14.51 2.80
N VAL A 40 -3.67 14.29 3.25
CA VAL A 40 -3.16 14.86 4.51
C VAL A 40 -3.26 16.39 4.51
N ASN A 41 -2.98 17.03 3.38
CA ASN A 41 -2.96 18.49 3.28
C ASN A 41 -4.35 19.11 3.13
N THR A 42 -5.28 18.43 2.44
CA THR A 42 -6.51 19.06 1.95
C THR A 42 -7.80 18.35 2.35
N ASN A 43 -7.73 17.30 3.17
CA ASN A 43 -8.95 16.62 3.62
C ASN A 43 -9.91 17.59 4.31
N GLU A 44 -11.19 17.47 4.01
CA GLU A 44 -12.25 18.29 4.58
C GLU A 44 -13.48 17.43 4.87
N PHE A 45 -13.95 17.52 6.12
CA PHE A 45 -15.24 17.00 6.55
C PHE A 45 -15.96 18.07 7.35
N LYS A 46 -17.20 18.41 6.94
CA LYS A 46 -18.00 19.47 7.55
C LYS A 46 -17.23 20.81 7.67
N GLN A 47 -16.59 21.25 6.58
CA GLN A 47 -15.85 22.52 6.51
C GLN A 47 -14.65 22.61 7.48
N ARG A 48 -14.16 21.46 7.96
CA ARG A 48 -12.98 21.37 8.82
C ARG A 48 -11.99 20.36 8.26
N ARG A 49 -10.72 20.72 8.30
CA ARG A 49 -9.59 19.83 8.05
C ARG A 49 -9.21 19.05 9.30
N TYR A 50 -8.86 17.78 9.11
CA TYR A 50 -8.41 16.90 10.18
C TYR A 50 -6.95 16.48 9.93
N THR A 51 -6.12 16.61 10.95
CA THR A 51 -4.80 15.98 10.99
C THR A 51 -4.95 14.47 11.14
N VAL A 52 -3.93 13.69 10.77
CA VAL A 52 -3.95 12.24 11.00
C VAL A 52 -4.15 11.93 12.47
N GLN A 53 -3.48 12.63 13.39
CA GLN A 53 -3.70 12.44 14.83
C GLN A 53 -5.15 12.66 15.27
N GLU A 54 -5.81 13.69 14.73
CA GLU A 54 -7.24 13.91 15.01
C GLU A 54 -8.12 12.81 14.42
N LEU A 55 -7.80 12.30 13.22
CA LEU A 55 -8.50 11.14 12.65
C LEU A 55 -8.34 9.90 13.55
N MET A 56 -7.11 9.61 13.99
CA MET A 56 -6.80 8.51 14.90
C MET A 56 -7.59 8.59 16.22
N THR A 57 -7.79 9.81 16.73
CA THR A 57 -8.50 10.04 18.00
C THR A 57 -10.02 10.06 17.84
N CYS A 58 -10.52 10.63 16.75
CA CYS A 58 -11.96 10.88 16.59
C CYS A 58 -12.69 9.72 15.89
N ALA A 59 -12.05 9.06 14.92
CA ALA A 59 -12.69 8.03 14.11
C ALA A 59 -13.34 6.90 14.92
N PRO A 60 -12.73 6.39 16.02
CA PRO A 60 -13.36 5.36 16.85
C PRO A 60 -14.75 5.75 17.39
N SER A 61 -14.99 7.05 17.63
CA SER A 61 -16.25 7.55 18.18
C SER A 61 -17.37 7.78 17.15
N TRP A 62 -17.08 7.64 15.86
CA TRP A 62 -17.98 8.06 14.79
C TRP A 62 -19.14 7.11 14.51
N GLY A 63 -19.03 5.86 14.93
CA GLY A 63 -20.04 4.78 14.81
C GLY A 63 -20.44 4.40 13.39
N ARG A 64 -19.84 5.01 12.36
CA ARG A 64 -20.01 4.70 10.93
C ARG A 64 -18.94 5.41 10.10
N PRO A 65 -18.62 4.91 8.90
CA PRO A 65 -17.70 5.57 7.98
C PRO A 65 -18.10 7.04 7.70
N LYS A 66 -17.08 7.87 7.45
CA LYS A 66 -17.22 9.28 7.08
C LYS A 66 -16.53 9.54 5.75
N HIS A 67 -17.12 10.42 4.96
CA HIS A 67 -16.58 10.78 3.65
C HIS A 67 -15.88 12.13 3.74
N PHE A 68 -14.63 12.18 3.31
CA PHE A 68 -13.79 13.37 3.33
C PHE A 68 -13.53 13.81 1.89
N LYS A 69 -13.82 15.07 1.59
CA LYS A 69 -13.37 15.68 0.34
C LYS A 69 -11.87 15.93 0.46
N PHE A 70 -11.11 15.70 -0.59
CA PHE A 70 -9.72 16.13 -0.67
C PHE A 70 -9.36 16.46 -2.12
N VAL A 71 -8.24 17.14 -2.33
CA VAL A 71 -7.76 17.57 -3.64
C VAL A 71 -6.42 16.91 -3.92
N HIS A 72 -6.29 16.30 -5.09
CA HIS A 72 -5.05 15.77 -5.61
C HIS A 72 -4.90 16.20 -7.08
N ALA A 73 -3.77 16.81 -7.43
CA ALA A 73 -3.52 17.39 -8.76
C ALA A 73 -4.66 18.30 -9.24
N GLU A 74 -5.17 19.19 -8.36
CA GLU A 74 -6.30 20.10 -8.62
C GLU A 74 -7.66 19.41 -8.89
N ILE A 75 -7.72 18.09 -8.77
CA ILE A 75 -8.92 17.30 -8.96
C ILE A 75 -9.50 16.93 -7.59
N PRO A 76 -10.80 17.18 -7.34
CA PRO A 76 -11.45 16.76 -6.11
C PRO A 76 -11.75 15.26 -6.09
N TYR A 77 -11.52 14.64 -4.94
CA TYR A 77 -11.77 13.23 -4.65
C TYR A 77 -12.55 13.09 -3.34
N LEU A 78 -13.12 11.90 -3.13
CA LEU A 78 -13.85 11.53 -1.92
C LEU A 78 -13.19 10.31 -1.27
N ALA A 79 -12.50 10.52 -0.16
CA ALA A 79 -11.95 9.45 0.65
C ALA A 79 -13.00 8.95 1.65
N THR A 80 -12.90 7.69 2.05
CA THR A 80 -13.68 7.14 3.16
C THR A 80 -12.76 6.91 4.35
N VAL A 81 -13.13 7.45 5.51
CA VAL A 81 -12.45 7.18 6.77
C VAL A 81 -13.38 6.39 7.68
N ASP A 82 -12.91 5.25 8.16
CA ASP A 82 -13.65 4.32 9.00
C ASP A 82 -12.82 3.85 10.19
N PHE A 83 -13.47 3.25 11.17
CA PHE A 83 -12.81 2.57 12.28
C PHE A 83 -13.14 1.08 12.23
N TRP A 84 -12.11 0.25 12.26
CA TRP A 84 -12.22 -1.20 12.22
C TRP A 84 -11.66 -1.79 13.51
N GLU A 85 -12.53 -2.42 14.29
CA GLU A 85 -12.13 -3.18 15.48
C GLU A 85 -11.57 -4.53 15.03
N GLY A 86 -10.27 -4.71 15.26
CA GLY A 86 -9.54 -5.92 14.87
C GLY A 86 -9.43 -6.91 16.03
N SER A 87 -9.12 -8.16 15.73
CA SER A 87 -8.91 -9.17 16.77
C SER A 87 -7.59 -8.99 17.54
N GLN A 88 -6.64 -8.25 16.97
CA GLN A 88 -5.32 -7.99 17.55
C GLN A 88 -5.03 -6.50 17.67
N VAL A 89 -5.35 -5.73 16.63
CA VAL A 89 -5.09 -4.30 16.54
C VAL A 89 -6.28 -3.65 15.87
N ASP A 90 -6.77 -2.56 16.47
CA ASP A 90 -7.79 -1.72 15.87
C ASP A 90 -7.16 -0.77 14.85
N PHE A 91 -7.89 -0.45 13.78
CA PHE A 91 -7.40 0.43 12.74
C PHE A 91 -8.35 1.59 12.46
N VAL A 92 -7.78 2.77 12.27
CA VAL A 92 -8.43 3.80 11.46
C VAL A 92 -8.09 3.52 10.00
N VAL A 93 -9.11 3.24 9.20
CA VAL A 93 -8.95 2.89 7.79
C VAL A 93 -9.27 4.11 6.93
N ILE A 94 -8.31 4.54 6.12
CA ILE A 94 -8.48 5.61 5.12
C ILE A 94 -8.43 4.97 3.74
N ARG A 95 -9.58 4.94 3.07
CA ARG A 95 -9.71 4.48 1.68
C ARG A 95 -9.58 5.67 0.74
N LEU A 96 -8.54 5.62 -0.09
CA LEU A 96 -8.16 6.64 -1.04
C LEU A 96 -8.49 6.14 -2.45
N PRO A 97 -9.47 6.73 -3.14
CA PRO A 97 -9.72 6.40 -4.54
C PRO A 97 -8.52 6.84 -5.39
N ASN A 98 -8.07 5.96 -6.27
CA ASN A 98 -7.05 6.28 -7.25
C ASN A 98 -7.41 5.71 -8.62
N ASN A 99 -7.40 6.57 -9.64
CA ASN A 99 -7.66 6.23 -11.04
C ASN A 99 -6.38 5.94 -11.84
N GLY A 100 -5.19 6.19 -11.28
CA GLY A 100 -3.90 5.94 -11.91
C GLY A 100 -3.53 4.46 -12.04
N PHE A 101 -4.27 3.56 -11.37
CA PHE A 101 -4.08 2.13 -11.48
C PHE A 101 -4.79 1.54 -12.69
N THR A 102 -4.22 1.69 -13.88
CA THR A 102 -4.37 0.63 -14.88
C THR A 102 -3.12 -0.24 -14.80
N TYR A 103 -3.12 -1.20 -13.86
CA TYR A 103 -2.18 -2.31 -13.97
C TYR A 103 -2.48 -2.96 -15.32
N ARG A 104 -1.55 -2.88 -16.30
CA ARG A 104 -1.62 -3.80 -17.43
C ARG A 104 -1.64 -5.18 -16.79
N ASN A 105 -2.70 -5.94 -17.05
CA ASN A 105 -2.82 -7.34 -16.62
C ASN A 105 -1.45 -7.98 -16.71
N LEU A 106 -0.80 -8.20 -15.56
CA LEU A 106 0.40 -9.02 -15.52
C LEU A 106 -0.06 -10.33 -16.15
N PRO A 107 0.50 -10.74 -17.31
CA PRO A 107 0.09 -12.00 -17.88
C PRO A 107 0.32 -13.05 -16.80
N CYS A 108 -0.72 -13.83 -16.49
CA CYS A 108 -0.68 -14.94 -15.52
C CYS A 108 0.40 -15.99 -15.84
N ASN A 109 1.14 -15.78 -16.94
CA ASN A 109 2.19 -16.61 -17.51
C ASN A 109 3.58 -15.93 -17.49
N LEU A 110 3.80 -14.84 -16.75
CA LEU A 110 5.17 -14.39 -16.51
C LEU A 110 5.90 -15.52 -15.79
N PRO A 111 6.93 -16.13 -16.39
CA PRO A 111 7.66 -17.21 -15.76
C PRO A 111 8.21 -16.67 -14.45
N CYS A 112 7.92 -17.36 -13.36
CA CYS A 112 8.83 -17.33 -12.21
C CYS A 112 10.23 -17.48 -12.80
N ILE A 113 11.10 -16.48 -12.65
CA ILE A 113 12.49 -16.60 -13.08
C ILE A 113 13.10 -17.68 -12.20
N MET A 114 13.01 -18.93 -12.65
CA MET A 114 13.78 -20.03 -12.14
C MET A 114 15.18 -19.82 -12.68
N SER A 115 16.03 -19.22 -11.86
CA SER A 115 17.47 -19.25 -12.08
C SER A 115 17.90 -20.72 -12.12
N THR A 116 18.15 -21.22 -13.33
CA THR A 116 18.80 -22.49 -13.57
C THR A 116 20.19 -22.18 -14.08
N ALA A 117 21.20 -22.34 -13.23
CA ALA A 117 22.59 -22.41 -13.66
C ALA A 117 22.98 -23.89 -13.87
N PRO A 118 23.86 -24.20 -14.84
CA PRO A 118 24.04 -25.55 -15.36
C PRO A 118 25.13 -26.34 -14.62
N GLY A 119 24.97 -27.66 -14.49
CA GLY A 119 26.12 -28.54 -14.27
C GLY A 119 25.87 -29.89 -13.62
N ALA A 120 25.99 -30.94 -14.44
CA ALA A 120 26.43 -32.31 -14.13
C ALA A 120 25.41 -33.34 -13.60
N ALA A 121 25.28 -34.42 -14.37
CA ALA A 121 24.61 -35.69 -14.04
C ALA A 121 25.59 -36.66 -13.29
N PRO A 122 25.19 -37.90 -12.93
CA PRO A 122 24.54 -38.22 -11.66
C PRO A 122 25.25 -39.35 -10.88
N LEU A 123 25.42 -39.25 -9.55
CA LEU A 123 25.82 -40.41 -8.72
C LEU A 123 25.20 -40.38 -7.31
N ARG A 124 24.34 -41.38 -7.06
CA ARG A 124 23.97 -42.07 -5.80
C ARG A 124 24.02 -41.33 -4.44
N ALA A 125 22.81 -41.21 -3.86
CA ALA A 125 22.39 -41.57 -2.50
C ALA A 125 23.35 -41.34 -1.30
N HIS A 126 23.09 -40.29 -0.50
CA HIS A 126 22.44 -40.37 0.83
C HIS A 126 22.59 -39.03 1.58
N ALA A 127 21.62 -38.79 2.47
CA ALA A 127 21.61 -37.86 3.61
C ALA A 127 21.10 -36.43 3.36
N HIS A 128 19.99 -36.16 4.04
CA HIS A 128 19.28 -34.90 4.20
C HIS A 128 20.16 -33.74 4.66
N SER A 129 20.07 -32.60 3.97
CA SER A 129 20.12 -31.24 4.53
C SER A 129 20.19 -30.25 3.37
N GLY A 130 19.04 -29.93 2.80
CA GLY A 130 18.91 -28.94 1.72
C GLY A 130 17.49 -28.40 1.71
N ARG A 131 17.10 -27.69 2.78
CA ARG A 131 15.92 -26.80 2.73
C ARG A 131 16.38 -25.53 2.02
N HIS A 132 16.09 -25.49 0.73
CA HIS A 132 16.02 -24.29 -0.10
C HIS A 132 15.31 -23.18 0.68
N GLU A 133 15.95 -22.01 0.77
CA GLU A 133 15.34 -20.72 1.11
C GLU A 133 14.35 -20.29 0.00
N GLU A 134 13.31 -21.09 -0.25
CA GLU A 134 12.21 -20.78 -1.20
C GLU A 134 10.91 -20.36 -0.48
N GLU A 135 10.95 -20.12 0.83
CA GLU A 135 9.80 -19.78 1.66
C GLU A 135 9.95 -18.38 2.28
N GLU A 136 9.91 -17.31 1.48
CA GLU A 136 9.67 -15.96 2.04
C GLU A 136 8.92 -15.04 1.06
N ILE A 137 7.97 -15.62 0.34
CA ILE A 137 6.77 -14.90 -0.07
C ILE A 137 5.65 -15.79 0.44
N HIS A 138 5.16 -15.54 1.66
CA HIS A 138 3.96 -16.18 2.19
C HIS A 138 2.78 -15.75 1.31
N ARG A 139 2.66 -16.41 0.16
CA ARG A 139 1.56 -16.23 -0.76
C ARG A 139 0.32 -16.82 -0.10
N HIS A 140 -0.57 -15.97 0.40
CA HIS A 140 -1.97 -16.31 0.61
C HIS A 140 -2.63 -16.51 -0.78
N ARG A 141 -2.27 -17.61 -1.46
CA ARG A 141 -2.51 -17.82 -2.91
C ARG A 141 -4.00 -17.87 -3.30
N HIS A 142 -4.92 -18.14 -2.37
CA HIS A 142 -6.33 -18.28 -2.72
C HIS A 142 -7.03 -16.91 -2.90
N ASP A 143 -6.66 -15.89 -2.13
CA ASP A 143 -7.42 -14.63 -2.09
C ASP A 143 -6.71 -13.47 -2.82
N GLY A 144 -5.49 -13.72 -3.30
CA GLY A 144 -4.76 -12.81 -4.17
C GLY A 144 -3.85 -11.81 -3.45
N TRP A 145 -3.66 -11.96 -2.13
CA TRP A 145 -2.82 -11.08 -1.31
C TRP A 145 -1.35 -11.50 -1.34
N VAL A 146 -0.49 -10.49 -1.41
CA VAL A 146 0.97 -10.61 -1.33
C VAL A 146 1.47 -9.53 -0.36
N GLU A 147 2.22 -9.94 0.66
CA GLU A 147 2.97 -9.02 1.51
C GLU A 147 4.24 -8.58 0.77
N LEU A 148 4.58 -7.30 0.89
CA LEU A 148 5.72 -6.68 0.23
C LEU A 148 6.72 -6.18 1.27
N ASP A 149 8.01 -6.18 0.94
CA ASP A 149 9.06 -5.67 1.82
C ASP A 149 8.86 -4.17 2.09
N GLY A 150 8.45 -3.84 3.31
CA GLY A 150 8.17 -2.47 3.73
C GLY A 150 9.40 -1.56 3.78
N THR A 151 10.60 -2.12 3.98
CA THR A 151 11.84 -1.33 4.01
C THR A 151 12.16 -0.78 2.64
N LEU A 152 12.05 -1.63 1.62
CA LEU A 152 12.25 -1.23 0.22
C LEU A 152 11.14 -0.28 -0.25
N LEU A 153 9.90 -0.51 0.19
CA LEU A 153 8.77 0.31 -0.27
C LEU A 153 8.79 1.73 0.24
N MET A 154 9.29 1.98 1.47
CA MET A 154 9.39 3.34 1.99
C MET A 154 10.30 4.25 1.16
N GLU A 155 11.25 3.71 0.38
CA GLU A 155 12.03 4.48 -0.59
C GLU A 155 11.15 5.11 -1.68
N PHE A 156 10.02 4.48 -2.00
CA PHE A 156 9.08 4.92 -3.03
C PHE A 156 7.98 5.85 -2.51
N PHE A 157 7.85 6.02 -1.19
CA PHE A 157 6.83 6.89 -0.54
C PHE A 157 7.46 7.98 0.35
N PRO A 158 8.27 8.91 -0.21
CA PRO A 158 8.94 9.94 0.57
C PRO A 158 7.98 10.93 1.25
N GLY A 159 6.83 11.22 0.63
CA GLY A 159 5.76 12.04 1.16
C GLY A 159 5.05 11.39 2.35
N LEU A 160 4.80 10.07 2.29
CA LEU A 160 4.31 9.27 3.41
C LEU A 160 5.30 9.33 4.58
N ALA A 161 6.59 9.05 4.31
CA ALA A 161 7.65 9.09 5.31
C ALA A 161 7.72 10.46 6.00
N LYS A 162 7.64 11.53 5.22
CA LYS A 162 7.67 12.90 5.73
C LYS A 162 6.40 13.28 6.51
N SER A 163 5.23 12.88 6.02
CA SER A 163 3.93 13.28 6.58
C SER A 163 3.58 12.48 7.84
N LEU A 164 3.90 11.19 7.84
CA LEU A 164 3.43 10.22 8.83
C LEU A 164 4.55 9.53 9.60
N GLY A 165 5.77 9.46 9.07
CA GLY A 165 6.84 8.60 9.59
C GLY A 165 7.26 8.89 11.03
N ALA A 166 7.01 10.10 11.56
CA ALA A 166 7.30 10.41 12.96
C ALA A 166 6.31 9.76 13.96
N ASN A 167 5.13 9.32 13.49
CA ASN A 167 4.05 8.82 14.34
C ASN A 167 3.96 7.28 14.35
N PHE A 168 4.64 6.60 13.43
CA PHE A 168 4.52 5.16 13.22
C PHE A 168 5.89 4.50 13.22
N THR A 169 5.97 3.31 13.82
CA THR A 169 7.24 2.60 14.07
C THR A 169 7.43 1.39 13.18
N SER A 170 6.34 0.84 12.64
CA SER A 170 6.40 -0.19 11.61
C SER A 170 5.33 0.00 10.56
N ILE A 171 5.62 -0.42 9.34
CA ILE A 171 4.73 -0.32 8.19
C ILE A 171 4.79 -1.64 7.43
N LEU A 172 3.61 -2.23 7.21
CA LEU A 172 3.43 -3.43 6.39
C LEU A 172 2.68 -3.05 5.12
N PHE A 173 3.11 -3.60 3.99
CA PHE A 173 2.51 -3.35 2.70
C PHE A 173 1.92 -4.64 2.15
N PHE A 174 0.67 -4.57 1.70
CA PHE A 174 -0.03 -5.67 1.09
C PHE A 174 -0.57 -5.24 -0.27
N TYR A 175 -0.39 -6.10 -1.27
CA TYR A 175 -0.98 -5.92 -2.59
C TYR A 175 -1.92 -7.07 -2.92
N ASN A 176 -3.12 -6.74 -3.38
CA ASN A 176 -4.06 -7.70 -3.93
C ASN A 176 -4.17 -7.54 -5.45
N TYR A 177 -3.62 -8.51 -6.20
CA TYR A 177 -3.62 -8.45 -7.66
C TYR A 177 -4.99 -8.70 -8.29
N LYS A 178 -5.89 -9.42 -7.60
CA LYS A 178 -7.25 -9.69 -8.12
C LYS A 178 -8.12 -8.44 -8.03
N HIS A 179 -7.96 -7.67 -6.96
CA HIS A 179 -8.74 -6.47 -6.67
C HIS A 179 -8.03 -5.16 -7.06
N GLN A 180 -6.78 -5.24 -7.55
CA GLN A 180 -5.93 -4.08 -7.86
C GLN A 180 -5.88 -3.08 -6.70
N ARG A 181 -5.63 -3.61 -5.50
CA ARG A 181 -5.71 -2.87 -4.23
C ARG A 181 -4.38 -2.93 -3.50
N ILE A 182 -3.97 -1.82 -2.92
CA ILE A 182 -2.83 -1.76 -2.00
C ILE A 182 -3.35 -1.38 -0.62
N ASP A 183 -2.91 -2.12 0.40
CA ASP A 183 -3.11 -1.77 1.79
C ASP A 183 -1.77 -1.52 2.45
N MET A 184 -1.65 -0.41 3.16
CA MET A 184 -0.51 -0.08 4.00
C MET A 184 -0.99 -0.03 5.44
N GLN A 185 -0.47 -0.89 6.30
CA GLN A 185 -0.77 -0.88 7.72
C GLN A 185 0.40 -0.24 8.46
N LEU A 186 0.14 0.86 9.14
CA LEU A 186 1.11 1.61 9.93
C LEU A 186 0.77 1.41 11.42
N PHE A 187 1.77 1.02 12.20
CA PHE A 187 1.61 0.72 13.62
C PHE A 187 2.37 1.74 14.48
N THR A 188 1.85 1.96 15.68
CA THR A 188 2.47 2.81 16.71
C THR A 188 3.05 1.94 17.82
N ASP A 189 4.04 2.46 18.55
CA ASP A 189 4.56 1.79 19.75
C ASP A 189 3.59 1.86 20.95
N ASP A 190 2.60 2.74 20.89
CA ASP A 190 1.54 2.81 21.89
C ASP A 190 0.53 1.67 21.68
N SER A 191 0.53 0.69 22.58
CA SER A 191 -0.38 -0.46 22.55
C SER A 191 -1.86 -0.09 22.71
N CYS A 192 -2.16 1.12 23.18
CA CYS A 192 -3.52 1.61 23.37
C CYS A 192 -4.01 2.45 22.18
N ALA A 193 -3.11 2.84 21.28
CA ALA A 193 -3.48 3.60 20.09
C ALA A 193 -3.86 2.65 18.96
N PRO A 194 -4.89 2.99 18.16
CA PRO A 194 -5.17 2.23 16.94
C PRO A 194 -4.02 2.39 15.95
N GLY A 195 -3.85 1.42 15.05
CA GLY A 195 -3.03 1.56 13.86
C GLY A 195 -3.73 2.40 12.78
N LEU A 196 -2.99 2.81 11.77
CA LEU A 196 -3.53 3.47 10.58
C LEU A 196 -3.44 2.51 9.39
N MET A 197 -4.55 2.33 8.68
CA MET A 197 -4.57 1.55 7.45
C MET A 197 -4.89 2.46 6.26
N LEU A 198 -3.95 2.61 5.33
CA LEU A 198 -4.17 3.31 4.06
C LEU A 198 -4.52 2.28 2.99
N THR A 199 -5.73 2.37 2.44
CA THR A 199 -6.19 1.52 1.36
C THR A 199 -6.29 2.33 0.09
N PHE A 200 -5.56 1.91 -0.94
CA PHE A 200 -5.70 2.43 -2.29
C PHE A 200 -6.56 1.48 -3.10
N GLU A 201 -7.67 2.00 -3.60
CA GLU A 201 -8.59 1.24 -4.43
C GLU A 201 -8.95 2.03 -5.68
N LEU A 202 -9.36 1.30 -6.72
CA LEU A 202 -9.88 1.89 -7.93
C LEU A 202 -11.07 2.79 -7.61
N GLY A 203 -10.99 4.05 -8.01
CA GLY A 203 -12.06 5.02 -7.81
C GLY A 203 -11.98 6.18 -8.79
N TYR A 204 -13.09 6.89 -8.94
CA TYR A 204 -13.19 8.04 -9.82
C TYR A 204 -13.13 9.35 -9.02
N PRO A 205 -12.67 10.45 -9.65
CA PRO A 205 -12.81 11.79 -9.09
C PRO A 205 -14.23 12.05 -8.61
N TYR A 206 -14.35 12.82 -7.52
CA TYR A 206 -15.63 13.24 -7.01
C TYR A 206 -16.21 14.32 -7.93
N VAL A 207 -17.21 13.94 -8.73
CA VAL A 207 -18.02 14.90 -9.48
C VAL A 207 -19.20 15.28 -8.61
N ASP A 208 -19.20 16.49 -8.07
CA ASP A 208 -20.40 17.04 -7.45
C ASP A 208 -21.40 17.38 -8.55
N ASP A 209 -22.31 16.45 -8.86
CA ASP A 209 -23.38 16.67 -9.83
C ASP A 209 -24.23 17.91 -9.50
N GLN A 210 -24.23 18.38 -8.25
CA GLN A 210 -24.92 19.63 -7.88
C GLN A 210 -24.14 20.88 -8.26
N CYS A 211 -22.81 20.84 -8.32
CA CYS A 211 -21.99 21.96 -8.80
C CYS A 211 -22.08 22.14 -10.32
N GLN A 212 -22.48 21.12 -11.07
CA GLN A 212 -22.74 21.21 -12.51
C GLN A 212 -24.18 21.64 -12.87
N ARG A 213 -25.09 21.73 -11.89
CA ARG A 213 -26.42 22.26 -12.14
C ARG A 213 -26.31 23.74 -12.46
N ARG A 214 -26.51 24.09 -13.73
CA ARG A 214 -26.73 25.49 -14.13
C ARG A 214 -27.82 26.07 -13.21
N PRO A 215 -27.66 27.31 -12.71
CA PRO A 215 -28.67 27.92 -11.86
C PRO A 215 -30.03 27.82 -12.58
N LEU A 216 -31.04 27.33 -11.85
CA LEU A 216 -32.40 27.25 -12.36
C LEU A 216 -32.79 28.65 -12.83
N ARG A 217 -32.91 28.83 -14.15
CA ARG A 217 -33.46 30.06 -14.71
C ARG A 217 -34.91 30.10 -14.21
N ARG A 218 -35.25 31.15 -13.43
CA ARG A 218 -36.65 31.41 -13.08
C ARG A 218 -37.41 31.57 -14.39
N LEU A 219 -38.39 30.68 -14.62
CA LEU A 219 -39.40 30.84 -15.66
C LEU A 219 -40.42 31.89 -15.21
#